data_AF-A0A1Z8NH94-F1
#
_entry.id   AF-A0A1Z8NH94-F1
#
_cell.length_a   1.000
_cell.length_b   1.000
_cell.length_c   1.000
_cell.angle_alpha   90.00
_cell.angle_beta   90.00
_cell.angle_gamma   90.00
#
_symmetry.space_group_name_H-M   'P 1'
#
loop_
_entity.id
_entity.type
_entity.pdbx_description
1 polymer ?
#
loop_
_entity_poly.entity_id
_entity_poly.type
_entity_poly.pdbx_seq_one_letter_code
_entity_poly.pdbx_strand_id
1 'polypeptide(L)'
;MREAANHLRESLTPHGEAEIQSWIKQQGEGAPEVLRQVLQHAARSDFHYSRLHAVGVMGLLQDLGGGDDQDPEALQKRAREMGSGLGLQGDKLEKDMGLYASNLEKMSQAVELLEETVASERRKREQRQGASSASS
;
A
#
# COMPACT_ATOMS: atom_id res chain seq x y z
N MET A 1 3.69 -11.02 13.71
CA MET A 1 3.88 -10.30 12.43
C MET A 1 3.05 -9.01 12.34
N ARG A 2 1.72 -9.05 12.52
CA ARG A 2 0.87 -7.84 12.41
C ARG A 2 1.20 -6.76 13.43
N GLU A 3 1.44 -7.12 14.68
CA GLU A 3 1.81 -6.16 15.74
C GLU A 3 3.16 -5.48 15.48
N ALA A 4 4.17 -6.23 15.03
CA ALA A 4 5.47 -5.67 14.67
C ALA A 4 5.38 -4.69 13.48
N ALA A 5 4.55 -5.01 12.48
CA ALA A 5 4.29 -4.12 11.35
C ALA A 5 3.57 -2.84 11.77
N ASN A 6 2.57 -2.94 12.65
CA ASN A 6 1.88 -1.78 13.20
C ASN A 6 2.81 -0.91 14.05
N HIS A 7 3.63 -1.53 14.90
CA HIS A 7 4.59 -0.80 15.73
C HIS A 7 5.65 -0.08 14.90
N LEU A 8 6.14 -0.71 13.82
CA LEU A 8 7.01 -0.06 12.86
C LEU A 8 6.32 1.14 12.21
N ARG A 9 5.08 0.95 11.73
CA ARG A 9 4.29 2.02 11.10
C ARG A 9 4.08 3.19 12.05
N GLU A 10 3.59 2.96 13.26
CA GLU A 10 3.36 3.98 14.30
C GLU A 10 4.63 4.72 14.71
N SER A 11 5.78 4.03 14.69
CA SER A 11 7.07 4.64 15.01
C SER A 11 7.64 5.48 13.87
N LEU A 12 7.17 5.28 12.64
CA LEU A 12 7.69 5.97 11.44
C LEU A 12 6.76 7.05 10.90
N THR A 13 5.43 6.91 11.00
CA THR A 13 4.48 7.90 10.50
C THR A 13 4.59 9.31 11.10
N PRO A 14 5.09 9.53 12.34
CA PRO A 14 5.37 10.87 12.84
C PRO A 14 6.55 11.57 12.14
N HIS A 15 7.35 10.83 11.37
CA HIS A 15 8.55 11.32 10.70
C HIS A 15 8.31 11.56 9.21
N GLY A 16 9.10 12.45 8.61
CA GLY A 16 9.01 12.72 7.17
C GLY A 16 9.69 11.63 6.33
N GLU A 17 9.20 11.41 5.11
CA GLU A 17 9.80 10.43 4.18
C GLU A 17 11.33 10.65 4.01
N ALA A 18 11.77 11.90 3.88
CA ALA A 18 13.18 12.24 3.71
C ALA A 18 14.05 11.85 4.93
N GLU A 19 13.52 11.98 6.14
CA GLU A 19 14.20 11.59 7.37
C GLU A 19 14.36 10.07 7.43
N ILE A 20 13.28 9.34 7.14
CA ILE A 20 13.29 7.87 7.09
C ILE A 20 14.28 7.38 6.02
N GLN A 21 14.28 7.99 4.84
CA GLN A 21 15.26 7.66 3.80
C GLN A 21 16.70 7.91 4.26
N SER A 22 16.95 8.97 5.04
CA SER A 22 18.28 9.25 5.59
C SER A 22 18.71 8.15 6.56
N TRP A 23 17.84 7.72 7.46
CA TRP A 23 18.13 6.61 8.38
C TRP A 23 18.44 5.31 7.65
N ILE A 24 17.67 4.98 6.61
CA ILE A 24 17.92 3.79 5.79
C ILE A 24 19.32 3.87 5.15
N LYS A 25 19.68 5.01 4.56
CA LYS A 25 21.01 5.23 3.95
C LYS A 25 22.15 5.14 4.97
N GLN A 26 21.90 5.56 6.22
CA GLN A 26 22.84 5.49 7.34
C GLN A 26 22.76 4.17 8.10
N GLN A 27 22.13 3.13 7.53
CA GLN A 27 22.01 1.80 8.15
C GLN A 27 21.39 1.82 9.56
N GLY A 28 20.48 2.76 9.81
CA GLY A 28 19.73 2.87 11.06
C GLY A 28 20.39 3.76 12.12
N GLU A 29 21.46 4.49 11.81
CA GLU A 29 22.02 5.48 12.73
C GLU A 29 20.97 6.55 13.09
N GLY A 30 20.75 6.78 14.39
CA GLY A 30 19.74 7.74 14.88
C GLY A 30 18.27 7.32 14.67
N ALA A 31 18.01 6.16 14.06
CA ALA A 31 16.66 5.69 13.77
C ALA A 31 15.95 5.11 15.02
N PRO A 32 14.60 5.07 15.02
CA PRO A 32 13.83 4.29 15.97
C PRO A 32 14.29 2.83 16.01
N GLU A 33 14.31 2.23 17.21
CA GLU A 33 14.84 0.88 17.42
C GLU A 33 14.18 -0.16 16.52
N VAL A 34 12.87 -0.05 16.31
CA VAL A 34 12.12 -0.96 15.43
C VAL A 34 12.61 -0.91 13.97
N LEU A 35 13.00 0.26 13.45
CA LEU A 35 13.58 0.38 12.11
C LEU A 35 14.99 -0.21 12.06
N ARG A 36 15.80 0.01 13.09
CA ARG A 36 17.14 -0.59 13.19
C ARG A 36 17.08 -2.11 13.15
N GLN A 37 16.15 -2.71 13.90
CA GLN A 37 15.93 -4.16 13.89
C GLN A 37 15.51 -4.68 12.51
N VAL A 38 14.64 -3.95 11.81
CA VAL A 38 14.24 -4.29 10.43
C VAL A 38 15.42 -4.26 9.48
N LEU A 39 16.25 -3.20 9.54
CA LEU A 39 17.46 -3.08 8.72
C LEU A 39 18.46 -4.19 9.01
N GLN A 40 18.71 -4.49 10.29
CA GLN A 40 19.57 -5.61 10.70
C GLN A 40 19.04 -6.94 10.21
N HIS A 41 17.72 -7.16 10.26
CA HIS A 41 17.10 -8.39 9.76
C HIS A 41 17.23 -8.53 8.24
N ALA A 42 16.99 -7.45 7.49
CA ALA A 42 17.11 -7.43 6.04
C ALA A 42 18.57 -7.63 5.57
N ALA A 43 19.55 -7.23 6.37
CA ALA A 43 20.97 -7.41 6.07
C ALA A 43 21.51 -8.84 6.31
N ARG A 44 20.72 -9.74 6.93
CA ARG A 44 21.15 -11.12 7.18
C ARG A 44 21.21 -11.93 5.88
N SER A 45 22.17 -12.86 5.81
CA SER A 45 22.32 -13.76 4.65
C SER A 45 21.16 -14.74 4.47
N ASP A 46 20.39 -15.00 5.52
CA ASP A 46 19.18 -15.83 5.51
C ASP A 46 17.89 -15.02 5.31
N PHE A 47 18.00 -13.74 4.95
CA PHE A 47 16.83 -12.92 4.64
C PHE A 47 16.14 -13.41 3.36
N HIS A 48 14.84 -13.67 3.46
CA HIS A 48 14.02 -14.12 2.34
C HIS A 48 13.07 -13.01 1.91
N TYR A 49 13.35 -12.45 0.75
CA TYR A 49 12.44 -11.53 0.09
C TYR A 49 11.07 -12.20 -0.13
N SER A 50 10.01 -11.42 0.08
CA SER A 50 8.63 -11.81 -0.20
C SER A 50 7.88 -10.60 -0.73
N ARG A 51 6.83 -10.83 -1.53
CA ARG A 51 5.97 -9.76 -2.06
C ARG A 51 5.39 -8.83 -0.99
N LEU A 52 5.25 -9.30 0.25
CA LEU A 52 4.74 -8.49 1.35
C LEU A 52 5.71 -7.35 1.71
N HIS A 53 7.00 -7.47 1.41
CA HIS A 53 7.95 -6.37 1.58
C HIS A 53 7.66 -5.23 0.59
N ALA A 54 7.38 -5.55 -0.68
CA ALA A 54 6.98 -4.56 -1.67
C ALA A 54 5.70 -3.82 -1.24
N VAL A 55 4.68 -4.58 -0.83
CA VAL A 55 3.42 -4.01 -0.33
C VAL A 55 3.65 -3.16 0.93
N GLY A 56 4.51 -3.60 1.84
CA GLY A 56 4.85 -2.86 3.06
C GLY A 56 5.51 -1.51 2.78
N VAL A 57 6.46 -1.44 1.84
CA VAL A 57 7.12 -0.19 1.45
C VAL A 57 6.13 0.78 0.78
N MET A 58 5.29 0.29 -0.14
CA MET A 58 4.25 1.12 -0.76
C MET A 58 3.24 1.63 0.27
N GLY A 59 2.79 0.76 1.18
CA GLY A 59 1.84 1.13 2.22
C GLY A 59 2.40 2.16 3.21
N LEU A 60 3.68 2.09 3.55
CA LEU A 60 4.33 3.11 4.38
C LEU A 60 4.34 4.47 3.67
N LEU A 61 4.70 4.51 2.38
CA LEU A 61 4.76 5.74 1.60
C LEU A 61 3.39 6.38 1.36
N GLN A 62 2.35 5.56 1.24
CA GLN A 62 0.96 6.04 1.20
C GLN A 62 0.61 6.77 2.50
N ASP A 63 0.91 6.19 3.67
CA ASP A 63 0.62 6.87 4.94
C ASP A 63 1.38 8.18 5.09
N LEU A 64 2.66 8.18 4.70
CA LEU A 64 3.53 9.35 4.84
C LEU A 64 3.10 10.51 3.94
N GLY A 65 2.44 10.23 2.81
CA GLY A 65 1.94 11.27 1.92
C GLY A 65 0.42 11.41 1.93
N GLY A 66 -0.25 11.05 3.04
CA GLY A 66 -1.64 11.42 3.28
C GLY A 66 -2.71 10.45 2.77
N GLY A 67 -2.34 9.23 2.37
CA GLY A 67 -3.29 8.16 2.03
C GLY A 67 -3.24 7.72 0.56
N ASP A 68 -4.39 7.27 0.06
CA ASP A 68 -4.51 6.54 -1.21
C ASP A 68 -4.57 7.44 -2.47
N ASP A 69 -4.73 8.75 -2.31
CA ASP A 69 -4.82 9.74 -3.41
C ASP A 69 -3.45 10.11 -4.01
N GLN A 70 -2.59 9.11 -4.22
CA GLN A 70 -1.25 9.31 -4.77
C GLN A 70 -1.15 8.77 -6.20
N ASP A 71 -0.40 9.50 -7.03
CA ASP A 71 -0.04 9.03 -8.36
C ASP A 71 0.70 7.67 -8.30
N PRO A 72 0.16 6.60 -8.93
CA PRO A 72 0.72 5.26 -8.82
C PRO A 72 2.15 5.13 -9.33
N GLU A 73 2.51 5.85 -10.40
CA GLU A 73 3.85 5.83 -10.96
C GLU A 73 4.85 6.50 -10.00
N ALA A 74 4.50 7.67 -9.47
CA ALA A 74 5.29 8.36 -8.47
C ALA A 74 5.47 7.52 -7.18
N LEU A 75 4.42 6.85 -6.71
CA LEU A 75 4.49 5.95 -5.56
C LEU A 75 5.46 4.79 -5.82
N GLN A 76 5.35 4.12 -6.97
CA GLN A 76 6.27 3.03 -7.35
C GLN A 76 7.73 3.51 -7.42
N LYS A 77 7.97 4.70 -7.97
CA LYS A 77 9.31 5.29 -8.04
C LYS A 77 9.89 5.51 -6.63
N ARG A 78 9.13 6.16 -5.73
CA ARG A 78 9.58 6.39 -4.35
C ARG A 78 9.77 5.07 -3.59
N ALA A 79 8.89 4.10 -3.80
CA ALA A 79 8.98 2.77 -3.21
C ALA A 79 10.21 2.00 -3.69
N ARG A 80 10.58 2.14 -4.96
CA ARG A 80 11.83 1.60 -5.51
C ARG A 80 13.06 2.21 -4.84
N GLU A 81 13.08 3.53 -4.70
CA GLU A 81 14.19 4.26 -4.08
C GLU A 81 14.37 3.84 -2.60
N MET A 82 13.27 3.81 -1.84
CA MET A 82 13.27 3.38 -0.45
C MET A 82 13.64 1.89 -0.30
N GLY A 83 13.03 1.01 -1.10
CA GLY A 83 13.27 -0.44 -1.05
C GLY A 83 14.69 -0.83 -1.46
N SER A 84 15.30 -0.10 -2.40
CA SER A 84 16.71 -0.30 -2.76
C SER A 84 17.63 0.03 -1.57
N GLY A 85 17.32 1.09 -0.82
CA GLY A 85 18.04 1.42 0.42
C GLY A 85 17.94 0.35 1.51
N LEU A 86 16.81 -0.39 1.53
CA LEU A 86 16.61 -1.54 2.42
C LEU A 86 17.33 -2.82 1.96
N GLY A 87 18.04 -2.79 0.83
CA GLY A 87 18.71 -3.96 0.25
C GLY A 87 17.77 -4.95 -0.45
N LEU A 88 16.54 -4.52 -0.78
CA LEU A 88 15.60 -5.37 -1.52
C LEU A 88 16.03 -5.50 -2.98
N GLN A 89 15.84 -6.68 -3.56
CA GLN A 89 16.25 -6.99 -4.93
C GLN A 89 15.42 -6.20 -5.93
N GLY A 90 16.03 -5.22 -6.61
CA GLY A 90 15.37 -4.23 -7.47
C GLY A 90 14.37 -4.82 -8.48
N ASP A 91 14.79 -5.79 -9.29
CA ASP A 91 13.92 -6.39 -10.31
C ASP A 91 12.69 -7.10 -9.72
N LYS A 92 12.85 -7.76 -8.58
CA LYS A 92 11.74 -8.45 -7.89
C LYS A 92 10.79 -7.46 -7.23
N LEU A 93 11.36 -6.41 -6.63
CA LEU A 93 10.60 -5.32 -6.02
C LEU A 93 9.73 -4.63 -7.07
N GLU A 94 10.30 -4.21 -8.20
CA GLU A 94 9.58 -3.57 -9.31
C GLU A 94 8.44 -4.44 -9.83
N LYS A 95 8.72 -5.72 -10.07
CA LYS A 95 7.70 -6.67 -10.54
C LYS A 95 6.54 -6.81 -9.54
N ASP A 96 6.84 -6.98 -8.26
CA ASP A 96 5.80 -7.17 -7.25
C ASP A 96 4.99 -5.89 -7.00
N MET A 97 5.62 -4.72 -7.07
CA MET A 97 4.92 -3.43 -7.01
C MET A 97 3.94 -3.26 -8.17
N GLY A 98 4.38 -3.57 -9.40
CA GLY A 98 3.51 -3.51 -10.58
C GLY A 98 2.32 -4.49 -10.49
N LEU A 99 2.56 -5.71 -9.99
CA LEU A 99 1.49 -6.69 -9.75
C LEU A 99 0.48 -6.19 -8.71
N TYR A 100 0.95 -5.58 -7.62
CA TYR A 100 0.09 -5.02 -6.59
C TYR A 100 -0.76 -3.86 -7.13
N ALA A 101 -0.14 -2.90 -7.82
CA ALA A 101 -0.84 -1.76 -8.40
C ALA A 101 -1.93 -2.20 -9.40
N SER A 102 -1.59 -3.14 -10.30
CA SER A 102 -2.57 -3.69 -11.25
C SER A 102 -3.72 -4.44 -10.56
N ASN A 103 -3.45 -5.12 -9.45
CA ASN A 103 -4.50 -5.80 -8.69
C ASN A 103 -5.42 -4.81 -7.98
N LEU A 104 -4.89 -3.73 -7.41
CA LEU A 104 -5.71 -2.67 -6.81
C LEU A 104 -6.62 -2.02 -7.83
N GLU A 105 -6.10 -1.69 -9.01
CA GLU A 105 -6.89 -1.11 -10.10
C GLU A 105 -8.05 -2.03 -10.51
N LYS A 106 -7.78 -3.32 -10.72
CA LYS A 106 -8.82 -4.31 -11.05
C LYS A 106 -9.87 -4.44 -9.94
N MET A 107 -9.45 -4.36 -8.68
CA MET A 107 -10.38 -4.39 -7.54
C MET A 107 -11.24 -3.13 -7.48
N SER A 108 -10.68 -1.94 -7.74
CA SER A 108 -11.44 -0.68 -7.85
C SER A 108 -12.52 -0.78 -8.92
N GLN A 109 -12.14 -1.20 -10.14
CA GLN A 109 -13.08 -1.40 -11.24
C GLN A 109 -14.19 -2.41 -10.90
N ALA A 110 -13.85 -3.49 -10.18
CA ALA A 110 -14.83 -4.47 -9.73
C ALA A 110 -15.81 -3.88 -8.69
N VAL A 111 -15.33 -3.05 -7.77
CA VAL A 111 -16.18 -2.36 -6.79
C VAL A 111 -17.14 -1.40 -7.49
N GLU A 112 -16.64 -0.57 -8.41
CA GLU A 112 -17.46 0.37 -9.20
C GLU A 112 -18.57 -0.35 -9.97
N LEU A 113 -18.25 -1.46 -10.63
CA LEU A 113 -19.24 -2.28 -11.34
C LEU A 113 -20.31 -2.86 -10.41
N LEU A 114 -19.92 -3.30 -9.21
CA LEU A 114 -20.85 -3.80 -8.21
C LEU A 114 -21.77 -2.68 -7.69
N GLU A 115 -21.23 -1.48 -7.46
CA GLU A 115 -22.02 -0.32 -7.04
C GLU A 115 -23.04 0.09 -8.11
N GLU A 116 -22.63 0.13 -9.39
CA GLU A 116 -23.54 0.39 -10.51
C GLU A 116 -24.64 -0.66 -10.60
N THR A 117 -24.27 -1.95 -10.44
CA THR A 117 -25.21 -3.07 -10.48
C THR A 117 -26.24 -2.95 -9.35
N VAL A 118 -25.78 -2.67 -8.12
CA VAL A 118 -26.67 -2.48 -6.96
C VAL A 118 -27.59 -1.27 -7.17
N ALA A 119 -27.09 -0.15 -7.68
CA ALA A 119 -27.88 1.03 -7.96
C ALA A 119 -28.95 0.77 -9.05
N SER A 120 -28.57 0.05 -10.11
CA SER A 120 -29.47 -0.35 -11.19
C SER A 120 -30.61 -1.24 -10.67
N GLU A 121 -30.29 -2.24 -9.85
CA GLU A 121 -31.29 -3.13 -9.26
C GLU A 121 -32.23 -2.40 -8.28
N ARG A 122 -31.73 -1.43 -7.52
CA ARG A 122 -32.58 -0.56 -6.67
C ARG A 122 -33.57 0.25 -7.51
N ARG A 123 -33.09 0.93 -8.56
CA ARG A 123 -33.95 1.73 -9.47
C ARG A 123 -35.04 0.89 -10.14
N LYS A 124 -34.71 -0.33 -10.61
CA LYS A 124 -35.69 -1.25 -11.20
C LYS A 124 -36.78 -1.67 -10.20
N ARG A 125 -36.42 -1.89 -8.94
CA ARG A 125 -37.39 -2.23 -7.89
C ARG A 125 -38.33 -1.06 -7.58
N GLU A 126 -37.79 0.14 -7.45
CA GLU A 126 -38.57 1.36 -7.22
C GLU A 126 -39.56 1.64 -8.37
N GLN A 127 -39.12 1.49 -9.63
CA GLN A 127 -40.00 1.65 -10.80
C GLN A 127 -41.14 0.63 -10.81
N ARG A 128 -40.87 -0.64 -10.47
CA ARG A 128 -41.92 -1.68 -10.38
C ARG A 128 -42.93 -1.38 -9.28
N GLN A 129 -42.47 -0.91 -8.12
CA GLN A 129 -43.34 -0.57 -6.99
C GLN A 129 -44.17 0.69 -7.28
N GLY A 130 -43.57 1.72 -7.88
CA GLY A 130 -44.28 2.94 -8.29
C GLY A 130 -45.32 2.70 -9.38
N ALA A 131 -45.03 1.80 -10.34
CA ALA A 131 -45.98 1.41 -11.38
C ALA A 131 -47.19 0.62 -10.83
N SER A 132 -46.98 -0.20 -9.79
CA SER A 132 -48.09 -0.92 -9.12
C SER A 132 -48.98 -0.02 -8.28
N SER A 133 -48.47 1.08 -7.72
CA SER A 133 -49.27 2.04 -6.95
C SER A 133 -50.02 3.07 -7.80
N ALA A 134 -49.61 3.27 -9.06
CA ALA A 134 -50.28 4.19 -9.99
C ALA A 134 -51.38 3.53 -10.83
N SER A 135 -51.58 2.21 -10.69
CA SER A 135 -52.53 1.40 -11.46
C SER A 135 -53.63 0.74 -10.60
N SER A 136 -53.75 1.14 -9.33
CA SER A 136 -54.82 0.71 -8.39
C SER A 136 -55.71 1.87 -7.97
#